data_AF-A0A6U5DUL4-F1
#
_entry.id   AF-A0A6U5DUL4-F1
#
_cell.length_a   1.000
_cell.length_b   1.000
_cell.length_c   1.000
_cell.angle_alpha   90.00
_cell.angle_beta   90.00
_cell.angle_gamma   90.00
#
_symmetry.space_group_name_H-M   'P 1'
#
loop_
_entity.id
_entity.type
_entity.pdbx_description
1 polymer ?
#
loop_
_entity_poly.entity_id
_entity_poly.type
_entity_poly.pdbx_seq_one_letter_code
_entity_poly.pdbx_strand_id
1 'polypeptide(L)'
;MGATCFFIDEDTCATNFMIRDAKMMKLVAKEKEPITPFVQKVRALRDERDVSTVLVVGGSGDYFDVADRVVLLDRYACADVTNEAVRIAREDPTIAVDSYPFGDLLSRRLVPGYLGAGGKVVARSSKVVQWGETDLDLVGLEQIVSLGQTEAVARWLEKMASDKRGGSRSLKEAILEIERQVNERGLDVLEPGGYHGGMAMPRRFEVAGAINRLRKESAIVQSND
;
A
#
# COMPACT_ATOMS: atom_id res chain seq x y z
N MET A 1 2.12 6.70 -5.86
CA MET A 1 0.77 6.65 -6.46
C MET A 1 -0.18 7.71 -5.89
N GLY A 2 0.07 8.22 -4.67
CA GLY A 2 -0.72 9.32 -4.08
C GLY A 2 -1.91 8.81 -3.28
N ALA A 3 -1.69 7.81 -2.42
CA ALA A 3 -2.70 7.43 -1.43
C ALA A 3 -2.78 8.56 -0.40
N THR A 4 -4.00 8.99 -0.08
CA THR A 4 -4.28 10.06 0.89
C THR A 4 -4.84 9.53 2.21
N CYS A 5 -5.13 8.22 2.26
CA CYS A 5 -5.60 7.55 3.46
C CYS A 5 -5.05 6.13 3.52
N PHE A 6 -4.62 5.70 4.71
CA PHE A 6 -4.34 4.31 5.02
C PHE A 6 -5.45 3.72 5.89
N PHE A 7 -5.81 2.47 5.59
CA PHE A 7 -6.67 1.63 6.42
C PHE A 7 -5.79 0.52 6.97
N ILE A 8 -5.70 0.43 8.28
CA ILE A 8 -4.83 -0.51 8.98
C ILE A 8 -5.67 -1.24 10.02
N ASP A 9 -5.48 -2.55 10.09
CA ASP A 9 -6.08 -3.41 11.09
C ASP A 9 -4.96 -4.08 11.89
N GLU A 10 -4.91 -3.82 13.19
CA GLU A 10 -3.90 -4.37 14.10
C GLU A 10 -3.79 -5.90 13.99
N ASP A 11 -4.91 -6.61 13.82
CA ASP A 11 -4.95 -8.08 13.77
C ASP A 11 -4.24 -8.68 12.54
N THR A 12 -4.05 -7.87 11.50
CA THR A 12 -3.37 -8.27 10.25
C THR A 12 -1.98 -7.64 10.10
N CYS A 13 -1.55 -6.86 11.09
CA CYS A 13 -0.28 -6.14 11.07
C CYS A 13 0.79 -6.82 11.91
N ALA A 14 2.05 -6.57 11.55
CA ALA A 14 3.17 -7.02 12.36
C ALA A 14 3.25 -6.19 13.65
N THR A 15 3.17 -6.83 14.82
CA THR A 15 3.14 -6.14 16.13
C THR A 15 4.35 -5.23 16.34
N ASN A 16 5.54 -5.68 15.93
CA ASN A 16 6.79 -4.91 16.02
C ASN A 16 6.81 -3.67 15.11
N PHE A 17 6.00 -3.65 14.05
CA PHE A 17 5.78 -2.46 13.24
C PHE A 17 4.76 -1.53 13.90
N MET A 18 3.73 -2.06 14.56
CA MET A 18 2.66 -1.22 15.12
C MET A 18 3.09 -0.45 16.35
N ILE A 19 3.74 -1.10 17.31
CA ILE A 19 4.04 -0.55 18.62
C ILE A 19 5.41 -1.02 19.13
N ARG A 20 5.85 -0.44 20.24
CA ARG A 20 7.01 -0.92 20.98
C ARG A 20 6.74 -0.91 22.47
N ASP A 21 6.82 -2.08 23.09
CA ASP A 21 6.59 -2.24 24.52
C ASP A 21 7.59 -1.43 25.37
N ALA A 22 7.08 -0.76 26.41
CA ALA A 22 7.86 0.11 27.27
C ALA A 22 8.94 -0.63 28.09
N LYS A 23 8.73 -1.90 28.44
CA LYS A 23 9.75 -2.70 29.14
C LYS A 23 10.84 -3.12 28.16
N MET A 24 10.47 -3.48 26.94
CA MET A 24 11.42 -3.79 25.87
C MET A 24 12.31 -2.59 25.52
N MET A 25 11.75 -1.37 25.54
CA MET A 25 12.54 -0.13 25.38
C MET A 25 13.61 0.06 26.46
N LYS A 26 13.34 -0.36 27.71
CA LYS A 26 14.32 -0.28 28.80
C LYS A 26 15.42 -1.33 28.68
N LEU A 27 15.12 -2.48 28.07
CA LEU A 27 16.05 -3.60 27.94
C LEU A 27 16.96 -3.47 26.71
N VAL A 28 16.38 -3.10 25.56
CA VAL A 28 17.07 -3.02 24.28
C VAL A 28 17.32 -1.57 23.93
N ALA A 29 18.60 -1.18 23.97
CA ALA A 29 19.05 0.16 23.58
C ALA A 29 18.51 0.54 22.20
N LYS A 30 18.14 1.81 22.04
CA LYS A 30 17.46 2.34 20.86
C LYS A 30 18.28 2.10 19.58
N GLU A 31 19.60 2.14 19.68
CA GLU A 31 20.55 1.94 18.57
C GLU A 31 20.61 0.49 18.07
N LYS A 32 20.09 -0.46 18.86
CA LYS A 32 20.04 -1.90 18.52
C LYS A 32 18.70 -2.33 17.95
N GLU A 33 17.70 -1.46 17.94
CA GLU A 33 16.37 -1.73 17.37
C GLU A 33 16.25 -1.03 16.01
N PRO A 34 16.32 -1.76 14.88
CA PRO A 34 16.29 -1.15 13.55
C PRO A 34 14.90 -0.65 13.14
N ILE A 35 13.84 -1.04 13.84
CA ILE A 35 12.46 -0.72 13.48
C ILE A 35 12.02 0.55 14.19
N THR A 36 11.54 1.52 13.41
CA THR A 36 10.75 2.65 13.92
C THR A 36 9.26 2.28 13.87
N PRO A 37 8.58 2.12 15.02
CA PRO A 37 7.17 1.78 15.06
C PRO A 37 6.28 2.82 14.36
N PHE A 38 5.12 2.38 13.89
CA PHE A 38 4.16 3.19 13.16
C PHE A 38 3.55 4.30 14.02
N VAL A 39 3.31 4.04 15.32
CA VAL A 39 2.86 5.06 16.29
C VAL A 39 3.79 6.29 16.31
N GLN A 40 5.08 6.11 16.02
CA GLN A 40 6.07 7.20 15.97
C GLN A 40 6.10 7.96 14.62
N LYS A 41 5.44 7.43 13.58
CA LYS A 41 5.39 8.00 12.22
C LYS A 41 4.01 8.49 11.80
N VAL A 42 2.95 8.03 12.45
CA VAL A 42 1.56 8.32 12.04
C VAL A 42 1.23 9.81 12.09
N ARG A 43 1.74 10.56 13.08
CA ARG A 43 1.58 12.02 13.12
C ARG A 43 2.33 12.71 11.97
N ALA A 44 3.57 12.31 11.70
CA ALA A 44 4.34 12.87 10.58
C ALA A 44 3.70 12.58 9.22
N LEU A 45 3.05 11.41 9.04
CA LEU A 45 2.24 11.13 7.85
C LEU A 45 1.10 12.14 7.66
N ARG A 46 0.40 12.49 8.73
CA ARG A 46 -0.66 13.51 8.68
C ARG A 46 -0.06 14.90 8.44
N ASP A 47 0.86 15.32 9.30
CA ASP A 47 1.34 16.71 9.38
C ASP A 47 2.26 17.11 8.23
N GLU A 48 3.11 16.20 7.76
CA GLU A 48 4.08 16.50 6.70
C GLU A 48 3.59 16.08 5.31
N ARG A 49 2.68 15.09 5.23
CA ARG A 49 2.26 14.47 3.96
C ARG A 49 0.78 14.60 3.66
N ASP A 50 -0.03 15.14 4.57
CA ASP A 50 -1.49 15.24 4.43
C ASP A 50 -2.15 13.87 4.14
N VAL A 51 -1.63 12.82 4.78
CA VAL A 51 -2.13 11.46 4.66
C VAL A 51 -2.82 11.05 5.96
N SER A 52 -4.12 10.80 5.87
CA SER A 52 -4.92 10.31 6.99
C SER A 52 -4.68 8.83 7.27
N THR A 53 -4.94 8.39 8.49
CA THR A 53 -4.94 6.97 8.85
C THR A 53 -6.21 6.63 9.62
N VAL A 54 -6.89 5.59 9.19
CA VAL A 54 -7.95 4.91 9.96
C VAL A 54 -7.35 3.59 10.43
N LEU A 55 -7.26 3.44 11.74
CA LEU A 55 -6.62 2.29 12.38
C LEU A 55 -7.61 1.61 13.32
N VAL A 56 -7.82 0.31 13.12
CA VAL A 56 -8.48 -0.56 14.10
C VAL A 56 -7.42 -0.99 15.11
N VAL A 57 -7.64 -0.67 16.39
CA VAL A 57 -6.80 -1.11 17.52
C VAL A 57 -7.65 -1.77 18.58
N GLY A 58 -7.08 -2.79 19.23
CA GLY A 58 -7.64 -3.43 20.42
C GLY A 58 -6.57 -3.86 21.43
N GLY A 59 -5.30 -3.95 21.02
CA GLY A 59 -4.20 -4.45 21.84
C GLY A 59 -3.31 -3.36 22.48
N SER A 60 -3.37 -2.12 22.01
CA SER A 60 -2.53 -1.02 22.51
C SER A 60 -3.26 0.31 22.64
N GLY A 61 -3.06 0.97 23.79
CA GLY A 61 -3.50 2.34 24.06
C GLY A 61 -2.53 3.42 23.59
N ASP A 62 -1.34 3.07 23.07
CA ASP A 62 -0.29 4.02 22.68
C ASP A 62 -0.75 4.99 21.58
N TYR A 63 -1.77 4.61 20.81
CA TYR A 63 -2.35 5.45 19.77
C TYR A 63 -3.24 6.58 20.30
N PHE A 64 -3.65 6.56 21.59
CA PHE A 64 -4.46 7.64 22.17
C PHE A 64 -3.72 8.99 22.18
N ASP A 65 -2.40 8.98 22.38
CA ASP A 65 -1.56 10.18 22.33
C ASP A 65 -1.52 10.82 20.92
N VAL A 66 -1.65 9.98 19.90
CA VAL A 66 -1.47 10.36 18.49
C VAL A 66 -2.76 10.32 17.67
N ALA A 67 -3.91 10.06 18.28
CA ALA A 67 -5.19 10.08 17.62
C ALA A 67 -5.80 11.49 17.57
N ASP A 68 -6.50 11.81 16.49
CA ASP A 68 -7.37 12.99 16.40
C ASP A 68 -8.80 12.67 16.83
N ARG A 69 -9.23 11.41 16.60
CA ARG A 69 -10.54 10.87 16.94
C ARG A 69 -10.41 9.43 17.38
N VAL A 70 -11.16 9.06 18.41
CA VAL A 70 -11.25 7.68 18.89
C VAL A 70 -12.72 7.27 18.90
N VAL A 71 -13.03 6.21 18.15
CA VAL A 71 -14.38 5.64 18.06
C VAL A 71 -14.34 4.25 18.69
N LEU A 72 -15.15 4.05 19.72
CA LEU A 72 -15.36 2.73 20.32
C LEU A 72 -16.51 2.03 19.59
N LEU A 73 -16.30 0.78 19.20
CA LEU A 73 -17.34 -0.12 18.72
C LEU A 73 -17.71 -1.09 19.84
N ASP A 74 -18.86 -0.90 20.48
CA ASP A 74 -19.42 -1.81 21.50
C ASP A 74 -20.74 -2.39 21.01
N ARG A 75 -20.87 -3.72 20.95
CA ARG A 75 -22.08 -4.42 20.48
C ARG A 75 -22.62 -3.87 19.15
N TYR A 76 -21.71 -3.64 18.20
CA TYR A 76 -22.01 -3.06 16.88
C TYR A 76 -22.57 -1.63 16.89
N ALA A 77 -22.43 -0.91 18.02
CA ALA A 77 -22.75 0.52 18.13
C ALA A 77 -21.46 1.33 18.28
N CYS A 78 -21.36 2.41 17.50
CA CYS A 78 -20.21 3.33 17.56
C CYS A 78 -20.47 4.46 18.55
N ALA A 79 -19.46 4.79 19.36
CA ALA A 79 -19.45 5.97 20.22
C ALA A 79 -18.14 6.75 20.05
N ASP A 80 -18.23 8.09 19.93
CA ASP A 80 -17.05 8.95 20.02
C ASP A 80 -16.58 9.00 21.48
N VAL A 81 -15.41 8.43 21.74
CA VAL A 81 -14.78 8.36 23.06
C VAL A 81 -13.48 9.17 23.08
N THR A 82 -13.33 10.15 22.18
CA THR A 82 -12.09 10.94 22.03
C THR A 82 -11.68 11.61 23.35
N ASN A 83 -12.63 12.22 24.07
CA ASN A 83 -12.32 12.89 25.35
C ASN A 83 -11.87 11.91 26.44
N GLU A 84 -12.44 10.71 26.45
CA GLU A 84 -12.07 9.64 27.38
C GLU A 84 -10.66 9.14 27.08
N ALA A 85 -10.34 8.87 25.81
CA ALA A 85 -9.01 8.47 25.38
C ALA A 85 -7.94 9.51 25.73
N VAL A 86 -8.23 10.80 25.52
CA VAL A 86 -7.34 11.91 25.91
C VAL A 86 -7.14 11.97 27.42
N ARG A 87 -8.16 11.66 28.23
CA ARG A 87 -8.03 11.58 29.69
C ARG A 87 -7.10 10.43 30.09
N ILE A 88 -7.33 9.24 29.55
CA ILE A 88 -6.54 8.03 29.84
C ILE A 88 -5.05 8.26 29.50
N ALA A 89 -4.76 8.80 28.32
CA ALA A 89 -3.39 9.10 27.88
C ALA A 89 -2.65 10.07 28.82
N ARG A 90 -3.38 10.99 29.48
CA ARG A 90 -2.79 11.92 30.46
C ARG A 90 -2.54 11.30 31.83
N GLU A 91 -3.37 10.33 32.22
CA GLU A 91 -3.27 9.66 33.53
C GLU A 91 -2.16 8.60 33.57
N ASP A 92 -1.93 7.91 32.45
CA ASP A 92 -0.83 6.97 32.27
C ASP A 92 0.08 7.44 31.13
N PRO A 93 0.96 8.43 31.38
CA PRO A 93 1.94 8.83 30.40
C PRO A 93 2.91 7.67 30.21
N THR A 94 2.67 6.87 29.16
CA THR A 94 3.67 5.95 28.63
C THR A 94 4.92 6.75 28.25
N ILE A 95 6.04 6.05 28.02
CA ILE A 95 7.26 6.71 27.55
C ILE A 95 6.91 7.53 26.32
N ALA A 96 7.11 8.85 26.40
CA ALA A 96 6.74 9.79 25.35
C ALA A 96 7.10 9.21 23.98
N VAL A 97 6.08 9.08 23.14
CA VAL A 97 6.25 8.56 21.78
C VAL A 97 7.03 9.62 21.00
N ASP A 98 8.34 9.41 20.84
CA ASP A 98 9.16 10.26 19.99
C ASP A 98 8.53 10.32 18.59
N SER A 99 8.18 11.51 18.12
CA SER A 99 7.73 11.71 16.74
C SER A 99 8.94 11.87 15.83
N TYR A 100 8.99 11.07 14.77
CA TYR A 100 10.04 11.15 13.76
C TYR A 100 9.54 11.79 12.48
N PRO A 101 10.36 12.63 11.82
CA PRO A 101 10.00 13.17 10.52
C PRO A 101 9.77 12.02 9.53
N PHE A 102 8.84 12.17 8.60
CA PHE A 102 8.49 11.06 7.71
C PHE A 102 9.69 10.66 6.83
N GLY A 103 10.43 11.66 6.35
CA GLY A 103 11.57 11.51 5.43
C GLY A 103 11.14 11.64 3.97
N ASP A 104 12.10 11.69 3.04
CA ASP A 104 11.84 11.95 1.63
C ASP A 104 11.22 10.78 0.88
N LEU A 105 10.41 11.10 -0.13
CA LEU A 105 9.77 10.11 -1.00
C LEU A 105 10.54 10.02 -2.31
N LEU A 106 11.11 8.85 -2.59
CA LEU A 106 11.82 8.62 -3.83
C LEU A 106 10.85 8.21 -4.95
N SER A 107 11.09 8.79 -6.14
CA SER A 107 10.45 8.30 -7.35
C SER A 107 11.05 6.94 -7.72
N ARG A 108 10.26 6.12 -8.41
CA ARG A 108 10.71 4.80 -8.87
C ARG A 108 10.59 4.74 -10.38
N ARG A 109 11.57 4.14 -11.05
CA ARG A 109 11.56 3.88 -12.49
C ARG A 109 11.60 2.38 -12.74
N LEU A 110 10.84 1.96 -13.75
CA LEU A 110 10.88 0.59 -14.23
C LEU A 110 12.14 0.40 -15.08
N VAL A 111 12.93 -0.62 -14.76
CA VAL A 111 14.00 -1.08 -15.63
C VAL A 111 13.38 -1.69 -16.89
N PRO A 112 13.87 -1.37 -18.10
CA PRO A 112 13.41 -2.00 -19.32
C PRO A 112 13.39 -3.52 -19.22
N GLY A 113 12.31 -4.15 -19.68
CA GLY A 113 12.16 -5.60 -19.62
C GLY A 113 11.69 -6.17 -18.28
N TYR A 114 11.68 -5.39 -17.18
CA TYR A 114 11.23 -5.87 -15.86
C TYR A 114 9.83 -6.49 -15.92
N LEU A 115 8.89 -5.87 -16.65
CA LEU A 115 7.52 -6.38 -16.71
C LEU A 115 7.34 -7.58 -17.66
N GLY A 116 8.24 -7.85 -18.60
CA GLY A 116 7.98 -8.85 -19.66
C GLY A 116 7.77 -10.28 -19.14
N ALA A 117 6.56 -10.85 -19.27
CA ALA A 117 6.24 -12.15 -18.66
C ALA A 117 7.13 -13.32 -19.12
N GLY A 118 7.69 -13.26 -20.32
CA GLY A 118 8.51 -14.33 -20.88
C GLY A 118 7.72 -15.61 -21.18
N GLY A 119 6.39 -15.53 -21.20
CA GLY A 119 5.50 -16.67 -21.38
C GLY A 119 4.03 -16.27 -21.27
N LYS A 120 3.18 -17.24 -20.95
CA LYS A 120 1.73 -17.07 -20.89
C LYS A 120 1.31 -16.17 -19.71
N VAL A 121 0.37 -15.26 -19.95
CA VAL A 121 -0.27 -14.45 -18.92
C VAL A 121 -1.74 -14.85 -18.81
N VAL A 122 -2.20 -15.20 -17.59
CA VAL A 122 -3.60 -15.60 -17.34
C VAL A 122 -4.02 -15.23 -15.93
N ALA A 123 -5.13 -14.50 -15.76
CA ALA A 123 -5.75 -14.40 -14.44
C ALA A 123 -6.42 -15.73 -14.07
N ARG A 124 -5.89 -16.43 -13.05
CA ARG A 124 -6.41 -17.73 -12.60
C ARG A 124 -7.53 -17.59 -11.57
N SER A 125 -7.49 -16.50 -10.80
CA SER A 125 -8.50 -16.16 -9.78
C SER A 125 -8.48 -14.66 -9.53
N SER A 126 -9.30 -14.17 -8.60
CA SER A 126 -9.21 -12.77 -8.14
C SER A 126 -7.87 -12.45 -7.46
N LYS A 127 -7.09 -13.45 -7.04
CA LYS A 127 -5.86 -13.25 -6.25
C LYS A 127 -4.59 -13.81 -6.90
N VAL A 128 -4.68 -14.46 -8.06
CA VAL A 128 -3.51 -15.06 -8.71
C VAL A 128 -3.54 -14.79 -10.21
N VAL A 129 -2.42 -14.29 -10.73
CA VAL A 129 -2.14 -14.20 -12.16
C VAL A 129 -0.97 -15.12 -12.45
N GLN A 130 -1.14 -16.06 -13.38
CA GLN A 130 0.02 -16.72 -13.99
C GLN A 130 0.76 -15.68 -14.82
N TRP A 131 2.04 -15.48 -14.54
CA TRP A 131 2.95 -14.56 -15.20
C TRP A 131 4.16 -15.32 -15.74
N GLY A 132 4.01 -15.83 -16.98
CA GLY A 132 4.99 -16.75 -17.57
C GLY A 132 5.04 -18.08 -16.82
N GLU A 133 6.23 -18.38 -16.30
CA GLU A 133 6.52 -19.57 -15.49
C GLU A 133 6.32 -19.34 -13.99
N THR A 134 5.92 -18.13 -13.59
CA THR A 134 5.73 -17.76 -12.18
C THR A 134 4.29 -17.36 -11.89
N ASP A 135 3.86 -17.54 -10.65
CA ASP A 135 2.60 -16.97 -10.19
C ASP A 135 2.84 -15.61 -9.53
N LEU A 136 2.12 -14.61 -10.02
CA LEU A 136 1.97 -13.31 -9.38
C LEU A 136 0.83 -13.42 -8.34
N ASP A 137 1.25 -13.51 -7.09
CA ASP A 137 0.38 -13.51 -5.92
C ASP A 137 -0.13 -12.09 -5.61
N LEU A 138 -1.45 -11.93 -5.56
CA LEU A 138 -2.16 -10.69 -5.25
C LEU A 138 -3.01 -10.81 -3.98
N VAL A 139 -2.81 -11.84 -3.15
CA VAL A 139 -3.57 -12.06 -1.91
C VAL A 139 -3.51 -10.83 -1.00
N GLY A 140 -2.32 -10.25 -0.83
CA GLY A 140 -2.13 -9.02 -0.04
C GLY A 140 -2.67 -7.73 -0.71
N LEU A 141 -3.37 -7.83 -1.85
CA LEU A 141 -4.16 -6.74 -2.43
C LEU A 141 -5.64 -7.05 -2.19
N GLU A 142 -6.05 -6.93 -0.94
CA GLU A 142 -7.37 -7.35 -0.46
C GLU A 142 -8.53 -6.66 -1.21
N GLN A 143 -8.32 -5.40 -1.61
CA GLN A 143 -9.31 -4.58 -2.32
C GLN A 143 -9.56 -4.99 -3.78
N ILE A 144 -8.86 -6.00 -4.31
CA ILE A 144 -9.25 -6.69 -5.56
C ILE A 144 -10.40 -7.65 -5.24
N VAL A 145 -11.60 -7.36 -5.72
CA VAL A 145 -12.82 -8.08 -5.35
C VAL A 145 -13.37 -8.99 -6.45
N SER A 146 -12.79 -8.98 -7.64
CA SER A 146 -13.28 -9.76 -8.78
C SER A 146 -12.17 -10.27 -9.67
N LEU A 147 -12.43 -11.40 -10.35
CA LEU A 147 -11.54 -11.92 -11.40
C LEU A 147 -11.34 -10.90 -12.53
N GLY A 148 -12.37 -10.12 -12.87
CA GLY A 148 -12.27 -9.13 -13.95
C GLY A 148 -11.30 -7.99 -13.65
N GLN A 149 -11.15 -7.59 -12.39
CA GLN A 149 -10.11 -6.65 -11.98
C GLN A 149 -8.72 -7.25 -12.13
N THR A 150 -8.57 -8.53 -11.77
CA THR A 150 -7.32 -9.25 -11.91
C THR A 150 -6.91 -9.44 -13.37
N GLU A 151 -7.87 -9.72 -14.25
CA GLU A 151 -7.65 -9.76 -15.69
C GLU A 151 -7.21 -8.39 -16.21
N ALA A 152 -7.90 -7.32 -15.83
CA ALA A 152 -7.52 -5.96 -16.22
C ALA A 152 -6.12 -5.57 -15.71
N VAL A 153 -5.74 -5.96 -14.47
CA VAL A 153 -4.37 -5.78 -13.95
C VAL A 153 -3.37 -6.52 -14.83
N ALA A 154 -3.61 -7.79 -15.17
CA ALA A 154 -2.72 -8.56 -16.02
C ALA A 154 -2.50 -7.88 -17.38
N ARG A 155 -3.58 -7.46 -18.05
CA ARG A 155 -3.51 -6.74 -19.34
C ARG A 155 -2.83 -5.38 -19.23
N TRP A 156 -3.02 -4.68 -18.12
CA TRP A 156 -2.32 -3.44 -17.85
C TRP A 156 -0.81 -3.64 -17.78
N LEU A 157 -0.36 -4.66 -17.05
CA LEU A 157 1.06 -5.01 -16.94
C LEU A 157 1.63 -5.44 -18.30
N GLU A 158 0.89 -6.22 -19.10
CA GLU A 158 1.30 -6.60 -20.47
C GLU A 158 1.44 -5.36 -21.38
N LYS A 159 0.47 -4.44 -21.33
CA LYS A 159 0.52 -3.18 -22.07
C LYS A 159 1.75 -2.36 -21.68
N MET A 160 2.03 -2.24 -20.39
CA MET A 160 3.24 -1.55 -19.90
C MET A 160 4.52 -2.27 -20.34
N ALA A 161 4.53 -3.60 -20.37
CA ALA A 161 5.68 -4.38 -20.83
C ALA A 161 5.97 -4.17 -22.33
N SER A 162 4.93 -3.91 -23.13
CA SER A 162 5.06 -3.64 -24.57
C SER A 162 5.56 -2.21 -24.89
N ASP A 163 5.56 -1.30 -23.91
CA ASP A 163 6.01 0.08 -24.10
C ASP A 163 7.54 0.15 -24.23
N LYS A 164 7.99 0.37 -25.47
CA LYS A 164 9.41 0.52 -25.81
C LYS A 164 10.06 1.80 -25.26
N ARG A 165 9.27 2.72 -24.67
CA ARG A 165 9.78 3.93 -23.99
C ARG A 165 10.21 3.68 -22.54
N GLY A 166 10.21 2.42 -22.08
CA GLY A 166 10.59 2.01 -20.73
C GLY A 166 11.90 2.65 -20.24
N GLY A 167 11.94 3.04 -18.97
CA GLY A 167 13.08 3.68 -18.32
C GLY A 167 13.12 5.21 -18.36
N SER A 168 12.47 5.86 -19.34
CA SER A 168 12.45 7.33 -19.47
C SER A 168 11.46 8.05 -18.54
N ARG A 169 10.53 7.31 -17.94
CA ARG A 169 9.45 7.83 -17.08
C ARG A 169 9.45 7.16 -15.71
N SER A 170 8.95 7.86 -14.70
CA SER A 170 8.63 7.25 -13.42
C SER A 170 7.50 6.23 -13.57
N LEU A 171 7.48 5.25 -12.67
CA LEU A 171 6.41 4.27 -12.53
C LEU A 171 5.04 4.95 -12.37
N LYS A 172 4.99 6.08 -11.67
CA LYS A 172 3.76 6.87 -11.49
C LYS A 172 3.27 7.41 -12.83
N GLU A 173 4.14 8.04 -13.61
CA GLU A 173 3.78 8.58 -14.92
C GLU A 173 3.32 7.48 -15.88
N ALA A 174 4.03 6.36 -15.92
CA ALA A 174 3.68 5.23 -16.79
C ALA A 174 2.29 4.65 -16.46
N ILE A 175 1.95 4.50 -15.18
CA ILE A 175 0.61 4.04 -14.77
C ILE A 175 -0.45 5.10 -15.10
N LEU A 176 -0.21 6.38 -14.78
CA LEU A 176 -1.17 7.46 -15.04
C LEU A 176 -1.46 7.67 -16.53
N GLU A 177 -0.49 7.43 -17.40
CA GLU A 177 -0.69 7.55 -18.85
C GLU A 177 -1.65 6.49 -19.38
N ILE A 178 -1.54 5.24 -18.93
CA ILE A 178 -2.48 4.19 -19.31
C ILE A 178 -3.83 4.42 -18.64
N GLU A 179 -3.85 4.87 -17.38
CA GLU A 179 -5.10 5.24 -16.70
C GLU A 179 -5.87 6.30 -17.49
N ARG A 180 -5.19 7.34 -18.00
CA ARG A 180 -5.80 8.34 -18.88
C ARG A 180 -6.38 7.70 -20.15
N GLN A 181 -5.63 6.82 -20.81
CA GLN A 181 -6.12 6.13 -22.00
C GLN A 181 -7.36 5.28 -21.73
N VAL A 182 -7.42 4.60 -20.58
CA VAL A 182 -8.57 3.79 -20.16
C VAL A 182 -9.77 4.68 -19.85
N ASN A 183 -9.56 5.82 -19.18
CA ASN A 183 -10.63 6.77 -18.89
C ASN A 183 -11.23 7.40 -20.15
N GLU A 184 -10.40 7.65 -21.18
CA GLU A 184 -10.84 8.28 -22.43
C GLU A 184 -11.52 7.30 -23.40
N ARG A 185 -11.06 6.04 -23.45
CA ARG A 185 -11.42 5.09 -24.52
C ARG A 185 -11.95 3.75 -24.00
N GLY A 186 -12.08 3.58 -22.68
CA GLY A 186 -12.51 2.34 -22.05
C GLY A 186 -11.40 1.31 -21.86
N LEU A 187 -11.75 0.17 -21.25
CA LEU A 187 -10.82 -0.92 -20.93
C LEU A 187 -10.23 -1.62 -22.15
N ASP A 188 -10.88 -1.53 -23.31
CA ASP A 188 -10.44 -2.15 -24.55
C ASP A 188 -9.04 -1.66 -25.00
N VAL A 189 -8.58 -0.50 -24.50
CA VAL A 189 -7.20 -0.04 -24.75
C VAL A 189 -6.14 -0.97 -24.16
N LEU A 190 -6.50 -1.78 -23.17
CA LEU A 190 -5.59 -2.75 -22.54
C LEU A 190 -5.35 -3.97 -23.45
N GLU A 191 -6.25 -4.23 -24.40
CA GLU A 191 -6.10 -5.31 -25.38
C GLU A 191 -6.50 -4.85 -26.80
N PRO A 192 -5.64 -4.07 -27.49
CA PRO A 192 -5.95 -3.59 -28.82
C PRO A 192 -6.15 -4.74 -29.82
N GLY A 193 -7.34 -4.82 -30.42
CA GLY A 193 -7.69 -5.86 -31.40
C GLY A 193 -8.33 -7.11 -30.80
N GLY A 194 -8.46 -7.18 -29.47
CA GLY A 194 -9.29 -8.14 -28.76
C GLY A 194 -10.55 -7.48 -28.19
N TYR A 195 -11.57 -8.28 -27.93
CA TYR A 195 -12.72 -7.87 -27.12
C TYR A 195 -12.80 -8.81 -25.91
N HIS A 196 -12.51 -8.28 -24.74
CA HIS A 196 -12.56 -9.01 -23.47
C HIS A 196 -13.61 -8.38 -22.55
N GLY A 197 -14.86 -8.82 -22.71
CA GLY A 197 -15.98 -8.43 -21.84
C GLY A 197 -15.85 -8.90 -20.38
N GLY A 198 -14.77 -9.60 -20.03
CA GLY A 198 -14.49 -10.07 -18.67
C GLY A 198 -13.70 -9.09 -17.80
N MET A 199 -13.21 -7.97 -18.34
CA MET A 199 -12.42 -7.00 -17.58
C MET A 199 -13.30 -6.07 -16.72
N ALA A 200 -12.80 -5.74 -15.53
CA ALA A 200 -13.37 -4.71 -14.66
C ALA A 200 -12.27 -3.75 -14.23
N MET A 201 -12.57 -2.45 -14.13
CA MET A 201 -11.56 -1.43 -13.89
C MET A 201 -10.91 -1.59 -12.50
N PRO A 202 -9.58 -1.82 -12.41
CA PRO A 202 -8.84 -1.74 -11.15
C PRO A 202 -8.42 -0.29 -10.90
N ARG A 203 -8.04 0.05 -9.65
CA ARG A 203 -7.41 1.35 -9.40
C ARG A 203 -5.92 1.25 -9.71
N ARG A 204 -5.30 2.41 -9.94
CA ARG A 204 -3.83 2.53 -10.10
C ARG A 204 -3.03 1.89 -8.96
N PHE A 205 -3.60 1.80 -7.76
CA PHE A 205 -2.97 1.19 -6.58
C PHE A 205 -2.83 -0.32 -6.71
N GLU A 206 -3.83 -1.01 -7.25
CA GLU A 206 -3.78 -2.46 -7.50
C GLU A 206 -2.71 -2.77 -8.56
N VAL A 207 -2.67 -1.98 -9.63
CA VAL A 207 -1.66 -2.10 -10.69
C VAL A 207 -0.24 -1.91 -10.13
N ALA A 208 -0.01 -0.83 -9.37
CA ALA A 208 1.28 -0.58 -8.74
C ALA A 208 1.65 -1.67 -7.70
N GLY A 209 0.66 -2.15 -6.95
CA GLY A 209 0.81 -3.21 -5.95
C GLY A 209 1.16 -4.56 -6.57
N ALA A 210 0.61 -4.87 -7.74
CA ALA A 210 0.92 -6.05 -8.54
C ALA A 210 2.36 -5.98 -9.07
N ILE A 211 2.77 -4.83 -9.63
CA ILE A 211 4.15 -4.59 -10.07
C ILE A 211 5.14 -4.79 -8.92
N ASN A 212 4.83 -4.30 -7.72
CA ASN A 212 5.69 -4.45 -6.54
C ASN A 212 5.85 -5.91 -6.06
N ARG A 213 4.99 -6.83 -6.53
CA ARG A 213 4.97 -8.24 -6.13
C ARG A 213 5.57 -9.18 -7.17
N LEU A 214 5.97 -8.66 -8.33
CA LEU A 214 6.68 -9.44 -9.35
C LEU A 214 8.05 -9.89 -8.83
N ARG A 215 8.26 -11.20 -8.81
CA ARG A 215 9.52 -11.82 -8.36
C ARG A 215 10.45 -12.02 -9.55
N LYS A 216 11.31 -11.04 -9.81
CA LYS A 216 12.32 -11.10 -10.88
C LYS A 216 13.66 -10.58 -10.39
N GLU A 217 14.72 -11.10 -11.01
CA GLU A 217 16.10 -10.72 -10.70
C GLU A 217 16.42 -9.27 -11.09
N SER A 218 15.73 -8.71 -12.11
CA SER A 218 15.84 -7.29 -12.46
C SER A 218 15.08 -6.43 -11.44
N ALA A 219 15.65 -5.34 -10.95
CA ALA A 219 15.05 -4.52 -9.88
C ALA A 219 14.27 -3.31 -10.41
N ILE A 220 13.36 -2.77 -9.59
CA ILE A 220 12.84 -1.41 -9.74
C ILE A 220 13.85 -0.45 -9.11
N VAL A 221 14.27 0.60 -9.84
CA VAL A 221 15.30 1.52 -9.37
C VAL A 221 14.66 2.77 -8.76
N GLN A 222 15.17 3.20 -7.61
CA GLN A 222 14.81 4.48 -7.00
C GLN A 222 15.62 5.61 -7.64
N SER A 223 14.98 6.73 -7.94
CA SER A 223 15.64 7.93 -8.45
C SER A 223 15.24 9.16 -7.63
N ASN A 224 16.19 10.10 -7.51
CA ASN A 224 16.03 11.38 -6.82
C ASN A 224 15.50 12.48 -7.75
N ASP A 225 14.88 12.12 -8.88
CA ASP A 225 14.44 13.10 -9.89
C ASP A 225 13.40 14.08 -9.35
#